data_AF-A0A0D3GJP8-F1
#
_entry.id   AF-A0A0D3GJP8-F1
#
_cell.length_a   1.000
_cell.length_b   1.000
_cell.length_c   1.000
_cell.angle_alpha   90.00
_cell.angle_beta   90.00
_cell.angle_gamma   90.00
#
_symmetry.space_group_name_H-M   'P 1'
#
loop_
_entity.id
_entity.type
_entity.pdbx_description
1 polymer ?
#
loop_
_entity_poly.entity_id
_entity_poly.type
_entity_poly.pdbx_seq_one_letter_code
_entity_poly.pdbx_strand_id
1 'polypeptide(L)'
;MGRGKIEMKRIEDATRRQVTFSKRRAGFLKKAHELAVLCDAQQMVMEITRLRKEIDQLEAGLRRQTGEDLSSVATVDELSQLQLQLESSLSKVHARKDELMSQQLEDMRRMVHYSLIVVAVVVFADEW
;
A
#
# COMPACT_ATOMS: atom_id res chain seq x y z
N MET A 1 14.07 12.78 -25.16
CA MET A 1 12.61 13.05 -25.19
C MET A 1 12.32 14.28 -24.33
N GLY A 2 11.61 15.28 -24.88
CA GLY A 2 11.35 16.56 -24.20
C GLY A 2 10.18 16.53 -23.21
N ARG A 3 9.97 17.64 -22.51
CA ARG A 3 8.84 17.81 -21.57
C ARG A 3 7.54 18.02 -22.34
N GLY A 4 6.66 17.01 -22.34
CA GLY A 4 5.32 17.12 -22.92
C GLY A 4 4.38 18.00 -22.08
N LYS A 5 3.54 18.81 -22.75
CA LYS A 5 2.45 19.56 -22.11
C LYS A 5 1.36 18.57 -21.65
N ILE A 6 0.81 18.81 -20.46
CA ILE A 6 -0.31 18.02 -19.93
C ILE A 6 -1.47 18.96 -19.57
N GLU A 7 -2.70 18.47 -19.70
CA GLU A 7 -3.89 19.17 -19.26
C GLU A 7 -4.00 19.15 -17.73
N MET A 8 -4.50 20.22 -17.11
CA MET A 8 -4.69 20.30 -15.66
C MET A 8 -6.00 19.64 -15.24
N LYS A 9 -6.01 18.31 -15.31
CA LYS A 9 -7.07 17.43 -14.82
C LYS A 9 -6.48 16.18 -14.15
N ARG A 10 -7.33 15.33 -13.56
CA ARG A 10 -6.89 14.05 -13.00
C ARG A 10 -6.24 13.19 -14.09
N ILE A 11 -5.06 12.63 -13.81
CA ILE A 11 -4.38 11.67 -14.69
C ILE A 11 -5.00 10.31 -14.41
N GLU A 12 -5.67 9.69 -15.39
CA GLU A 12 -6.37 8.41 -15.20
C GLU A 12 -5.42 7.21 -15.09
N ASP A 13 -4.38 7.18 -15.91
CA ASP A 13 -3.35 6.14 -15.86
C ASP A 13 -2.61 6.15 -14.51
N ALA A 14 -2.66 5.02 -13.79
CA ALA A 14 -2.16 4.92 -12.43
C ALA A 14 -0.65 5.11 -12.33
N THR A 15 0.11 4.50 -13.23
CA THR A 15 1.58 4.57 -13.26
C THR A 15 2.05 5.97 -13.57
N ARG A 16 1.49 6.60 -14.61
CA ARG A 16 1.78 8.00 -14.97
C ARG A 16 1.37 8.96 -13.88
N ARG A 17 0.23 8.73 -13.22
CA ARG A 17 -0.21 9.53 -12.08
C ARG A 17 0.79 9.43 -10.93
N GLN A 18 1.23 8.23 -10.56
CA GLN A 18 2.21 8.02 -9.50
C GLN A 18 3.54 8.71 -9.81
N VAL A 19 4.10 8.48 -11.00
CA VAL A 19 5.37 9.11 -11.42
C VAL A 19 5.25 10.63 -11.48
N THR A 20 4.13 11.16 -11.97
CA THR A 20 3.88 12.61 -12.01
C THR A 20 3.75 13.19 -10.61
N PHE A 21 3.03 12.52 -9.72
CA PHE A 21 2.90 12.91 -8.32
C PHE A 21 4.26 12.98 -7.65
N SER A 22 5.08 11.93 -7.73
CA SER A 22 6.42 11.92 -7.12
C SER A 22 7.29 13.08 -7.62
N LYS A 23 7.32 13.32 -8.94
CA LYS A 23 8.08 14.42 -9.54
C LYS A 23 7.55 15.80 -9.12
N ARG A 24 6.22 16.00 -9.12
CA ARG A 24 5.60 17.28 -8.74
C ARG A 24 5.71 17.56 -7.25
N ARG A 25 5.56 16.53 -6.40
CA ARG A 25 5.74 16.60 -4.94
C ARG A 25 7.13 17.13 -4.60
N ALA A 26 8.17 16.58 -5.22
CA ALA A 26 9.55 17.04 -5.03
C ALA A 26 9.71 18.53 -5.41
N GLY A 27 9.20 18.93 -6.58
CA GLY A 27 9.25 20.33 -7.02
C GLY A 27 8.42 21.27 -6.15
N PHE A 28 7.26 20.83 -5.67
CA PHE A 28 6.39 21.60 -4.77
C PHE A 28 7.07 21.84 -3.43
N LEU A 29 7.60 20.80 -2.79
CA LEU A 29 8.33 20.94 -1.51
C LEU A 29 9.54 21.86 -1.65
N LYS A 30 10.24 21.82 -2.80
CA LYS A 30 11.33 22.75 -3.10
C LYS A 30 10.84 24.20 -3.12
N LYS A 31 9.82 24.50 -3.92
CA LYS A 31 9.25 25.84 -4.05
C LYS A 31 8.65 26.37 -2.74
N ALA A 32 7.97 25.51 -1.99
CA ALA A 32 7.39 25.88 -0.70
C ALA A 32 8.47 26.30 0.30
N HIS A 33 9.59 25.57 0.35
CA HIS A 33 10.72 25.92 1.19
C HIS A 33 11.38 27.24 0.75
N GLU A 34 11.65 27.41 -0.54
CA GLU A 34 12.22 28.64 -1.09
C GLU A 34 11.35 29.86 -0.75
N LEU A 35 10.02 29.75 -0.94
CA LEU A 35 9.07 30.81 -0.60
C LEU A 35 9.07 31.11 0.90
N ALA A 36 9.08 30.08 1.75
CA ALA A 36 9.11 30.24 3.20
C ALA A 36 10.37 30.99 3.67
N VAL A 37 11.53 30.70 3.06
CA VAL A 37 12.78 31.42 3.33
C VAL A 37 12.71 32.87 2.83
N LEU A 38 12.21 33.09 1.62
CA LEU A 38 12.11 34.44 1.04
C LEU A 38 11.16 35.38 1.80
N CYS A 39 10.18 34.83 2.50
CA CYS A 39 9.21 35.59 3.29
C CYS A 39 9.49 35.56 4.80
N ASP A 40 10.68 35.12 5.22
CA ASP A 40 11.08 34.97 6.64
C ASP A 40 10.07 34.18 7.50
N ALA A 41 9.35 33.24 6.89
CA ALA A 41 8.33 32.42 7.55
C ALA A 41 8.98 31.23 8.29
N GLN A 42 9.71 31.51 9.37
CA GLN A 42 10.52 30.52 10.11
C GLN A 42 9.73 29.28 10.55
N GLN A 43 8.50 29.44 11.03
CA GLN A 43 7.64 28.30 11.41
C GLN A 43 7.38 27.36 10.23
N MET A 44 7.14 27.93 9.03
CA MET A 44 6.91 27.14 7.82
C MET A 44 8.18 26.43 7.35
N VAL A 45 9.35 27.07 7.49
CA VAL A 45 10.65 26.44 7.20
C VAL A 45 10.87 25.22 8.09
N MET A 46 10.62 25.34 9.39
CA MET A 46 10.73 24.23 10.34
C MET A 46 9.79 23.07 9.96
N GLU A 47 8.52 23.36 9.68
CA GLU A 47 7.54 22.32 9.37
C GLU A 47 7.82 21.63 8.04
N ILE A 48 8.21 22.36 6.99
CA ILE A 48 8.61 21.76 5.71
C ILE A 48 9.84 20.86 5.89
N THR A 49 10.79 21.28 6.73
CA THR A 49 12.01 20.51 7.01
C THR A 49 11.67 19.23 7.78
N ARG A 50 10.78 19.32 8.78
CA ARG A 50 10.25 18.18 9.53
C ARG A 50 9.60 17.16 8.58
N LEU A 51 8.69 17.62 7.72
CA LEU A 51 7.99 16.76 6.76
C LEU A 51 8.95 16.09 5.77
N ARG A 52 9.97 16.80 5.28
CA ARG A 52 11.00 16.20 4.41
C ARG A 52 11.74 15.07 5.12
N LYS A 53 12.18 15.31 6.36
CA LYS A 53 12.87 14.30 7.16
C LYS A 53 11.99 13.08 7.41
N GLU A 54 10.70 13.30 7.69
CA GLU A 54 9.72 12.22 7.88
C GLU A 54 9.53 11.38 6.60
N ILE A 55 9.44 12.03 5.43
CA ILE A 55 9.40 11.34 4.12
C ILE A 55 10.67 10.52 3.92
N ASP A 56 11.85 11.10 4.12
CA ASP A 56 13.13 10.41 3.92
C ASP A 56 13.27 9.20 4.85
N GLN A 57 12.82 9.33 6.11
CA GLN A 57 12.80 8.23 7.09
C GLN A 57 11.84 7.10 6.68
N LEU A 58 10.65 7.44 6.20
CA LEU A 58 9.68 6.45 5.73
C LEU A 58 10.16 5.73 4.46
N GLU A 59 10.74 6.47 3.50
CA GLU A 59 11.28 5.88 2.28
C GLU A 59 12.50 4.99 2.56
N ALA A 60 13.35 5.34 3.53
CA ALA A 60 14.41 4.46 4.01
C ALA A 60 13.87 3.22 4.73
N GLY A 61 12.82 3.37 5.54
CA GLY A 61 12.15 2.26 6.22
C GLY A 61 11.58 1.25 5.24
N LEU A 62 10.92 1.73 4.17
CA LEU A 62 10.39 0.88 3.11
C LEU A 62 11.50 0.10 2.39
N ARG A 63 12.61 0.77 2.03
CA ARG A 63 13.78 0.11 1.40
C ARG A 63 14.40 -0.98 2.27
N ARG A 64 14.46 -0.77 3.59
CA ARG A 64 14.91 -1.82 4.52
C ARG A 64 13.96 -3.01 4.52
N GLN A 65 12.65 -2.77 4.55
CA GLN A 65 11.64 -3.84 4.50
C GLN A 65 11.66 -4.64 3.19
N THR A 66 12.06 -4.02 2.07
CA THR A 66 12.21 -4.70 0.78
C THR A 66 13.59 -5.35 0.58
N GLY A 67 14.53 -5.14 1.52
CA GLY A 67 15.87 -5.73 1.48
C GLY A 67 16.87 -4.98 0.59
N GLU A 68 16.55 -3.77 0.12
CA GLU A 68 17.35 -3.02 -0.86
C GLU A 68 18.55 -2.26 -0.25
N ASP A 69 18.54 -1.95 1.04
CA ASP A 69 19.58 -1.17 1.74
C ASP A 69 19.92 -1.79 3.12
N LEU A 70 20.37 -3.05 3.13
CA LEU A 70 20.69 -3.78 4.38
C LEU A 70 22.17 -3.67 4.79
N SER A 71 23.10 -3.44 3.85
CA SER A 71 24.54 -3.53 4.12
C SER A 71 25.15 -2.30 4.78
N SER A 72 24.49 -1.14 4.72
CA SER A 72 25.05 0.14 5.15
C SER A 72 24.52 0.66 6.49
N VAL A 73 23.49 0.01 7.07
CA VAL A 73 22.73 0.58 8.21
C VAL A 73 22.42 -0.42 9.32
N ALA A 74 22.43 -1.74 9.09
CA ALA A 74 21.84 -2.68 10.06
C ALA A 74 22.88 -3.33 10.98
N THR A 75 22.75 -3.07 12.28
CA THR A 75 23.31 -3.95 13.31
C THR A 75 22.60 -5.31 13.29
N VAL A 76 23.23 -6.35 13.88
CA VAL A 76 22.63 -7.70 13.97
C VAL A 76 21.29 -7.66 14.72
N ASP A 77 21.18 -6.81 15.74
CA ASP A 77 19.95 -6.65 16.53
C ASP A 77 18.82 -5.99 15.70
N GLU A 78 19.13 -4.93 14.95
CA GLU A 78 18.17 -4.27 14.07
C GLU A 78 17.70 -5.19 12.95
N LEU A 79 18.59 -6.02 12.41
CA LEU A 79 18.24 -7.01 11.39
C LEU A 79 17.33 -8.10 11.97
N SER A 80 17.62 -8.56 13.19
CA SER A 80 16.79 -9.54 13.90
C SER A 80 15.40 -8.99 14.22
N GLN A 81 15.32 -7.72 14.64
CA GLN A 81 14.04 -7.04 14.87
C GLN A 81 13.24 -6.90 13.57
N LEU A 82 13.91 -6.54 12.47
CA LEU A 82 13.28 -6.44 11.15
C LEU A 82 12.73 -7.80 10.68
N GLN A 83 13.49 -8.88 10.87
CA GLN A 83 13.06 -10.23 10.56
C GLN A 83 11.78 -10.60 11.33
N LEU A 84 11.78 -10.41 12.66
CA LEU A 84 10.61 -10.68 13.50
C LEU A 84 9.37 -9.88 13.06
N GLN A 85 9.57 -8.61 12.67
CA GLN A 85 8.50 -7.76 12.18
C GLN A 85 7.92 -8.27 10.85
N LEU A 86 8.78 -8.72 9.92
CA LEU A 86 8.36 -9.29 8.64
C LEU A 86 7.64 -10.63 8.82
N GLU A 87 8.15 -11.51 9.68
CA GLU A 87 7.52 -12.79 10.01
C GLU A 87 6.13 -12.61 10.64
N SER A 88 6.00 -11.70 11.60
CA SER A 88 4.71 -11.37 12.22
C SER A 88 3.72 -10.81 11.19
N SER A 89 4.19 -9.95 10.29
CA SER A 89 3.36 -9.36 9.24
C SER A 89 2.91 -10.40 8.22
N LEU A 90 3.82 -11.30 7.80
CA LEU A 90 3.51 -12.40 6.88
C LEU A 90 2.51 -13.37 7.49
N SER A 91 2.68 -13.71 8.77
CA SER A 91 1.75 -14.58 9.50
C SER A 91 0.33 -14.02 9.52
N LYS A 92 0.17 -12.70 9.75
CA LYS A 92 -1.14 -12.03 9.67
C LYS A 92 -1.76 -12.10 8.28
N VAL A 93 -0.96 -11.90 7.23
CA VAL A 93 -1.42 -12.01 5.83
C VAL A 93 -1.87 -13.43 5.50
N HIS A 94 -1.07 -14.44 5.90
CA HIS A 94 -1.42 -15.84 5.71
C HIS A 94 -2.70 -16.22 6.45
N ALA A 95 -2.82 -15.87 7.73
CA ALA A 95 -4.02 -16.14 8.52
C ALA A 95 -5.28 -15.54 7.87
N ARG A 96 -5.20 -14.30 7.38
CA ARG A 96 -6.33 -13.66 6.69
C ARG A 96 -6.65 -14.36 5.36
N LYS A 97 -5.64 -14.79 4.61
CA LYS A 97 -5.84 -15.53 3.36
C LYS A 97 -6.53 -16.86 3.63
N ASP A 98 -6.12 -17.58 4.68
CA ASP A 98 -6.68 -18.88 5.05
C ASP A 98 -8.12 -18.75 5.52
N GLU A 99 -8.44 -17.70 6.29
CA GLU A 99 -9.81 -17.36 6.70
C GLU A 99 -10.71 -17.12 5.47
N LEU A 100 -10.26 -16.30 4.51
CA LEU A 100 -11.00 -15.99 3.30
C LEU A 100 -11.19 -17.22 2.41
N MET A 101 -10.17 -18.09 2.27
CA MET A 101 -10.32 -19.33 1.50
C MET A 101 -11.30 -20.30 2.16
N SER A 102 -11.28 -20.40 3.49
CA SER A 102 -12.22 -21.23 4.24
C SER A 102 -13.66 -20.75 4.06
N GLN A 103 -13.87 -19.43 4.10
CA GLN A 103 -15.18 -18.80 3.81
C GLN A 103 -15.66 -19.14 2.39
N GLN A 104 -14.78 -19.03 1.38
CA GLN A 104 -15.14 -19.37 -0.01
C GLN A 104 -15.55 -20.84 -0.17
N LEU A 105 -14.85 -21.77 0.50
CA LEU A 105 -15.20 -23.19 0.47
C LEU A 105 -16.56 -23.46 1.13
N GLU A 106 -16.85 -22.83 2.26
CA GLU A 106 -18.15 -22.95 2.93
C GLU A 106 -19.29 -22.40 2.07
N ASP A 107 -19.09 -21.24 1.44
CA ASP A 107 -20.08 -20.64 0.55
C ASP A 107 -20.37 -21.56 -0.64
N MET A 108 -19.33 -22.09 -1.29
CA MET A 108 -19.50 -23.08 -2.36
C MET A 108 -20.24 -24.34 -1.88
N ARG A 109 -19.90 -24.85 -0.70
CA ARG A 109 -20.57 -26.03 -0.12
C ARG A 109 -22.04 -25.76 0.17
N ARG A 110 -22.39 -24.56 0.67
CA ARG A 110 -23.78 -24.14 0.89
C ARG A 110 -24.53 -24.06 -0.43
N MET A 111 -23.95 -23.47 -1.48
CA MET A 111 -24.58 -23.38 -2.80
C MET A 111 -24.91 -24.75 -3.38
N VAL A 112 -24.00 -25.71 -3.27
CA VAL A 112 -24.24 -27.10 -3.69
C VAL A 112 -25.35 -27.74 -2.86
N HIS A 113 -25.32 -27.55 -1.54
CA HIS A 113 -26.34 -28.10 -0.65
C HIS A 113 -27.75 -27.56 -0.95
N TYR A 114 -27.88 -26.25 -1.16
CA TYR A 114 -29.14 -25.64 -1.57
C TYR A 114 -29.62 -26.18 -2.93
N SER A 115 -28.71 -26.33 -3.90
CA SER A 115 -29.04 -26.93 -5.19
C SER A 115 -29.57 -28.36 -5.04
N LEU A 116 -28.91 -29.20 -4.22
CA LEU A 116 -29.36 -30.56 -3.94
C LEU A 116 -30.74 -30.60 -3.27
N ILE A 117 -31.02 -29.71 -2.31
CA ILE A 117 -32.34 -29.59 -1.69
C ILE A 117 -33.40 -29.22 -2.72
N VAL A 118 -33.15 -28.22 -3.56
CA VAL A 118 -34.09 -27.79 -4.59
C VAL A 118 -34.36 -28.93 -5.57
N VAL A 119 -33.32 -29.64 -6.02
CA VAL A 119 -33.47 -30.82 -6.89
C VAL A 119 -34.29 -31.92 -6.20
N ALA A 120 -34.02 -32.22 -4.93
CA ALA A 120 -34.79 -33.22 -4.19
C ALA A 120 -36.28 -32.81 -4.06
N VAL A 121 -36.56 -31.55 -3.71
CA VAL A 121 -37.94 -31.05 -3.61
C VAL A 121 -38.65 -31.12 -4.96
N VAL A 122 -38.00 -30.74 -6.06
CA VAL A 122 -38.62 -30.78 -7.39
C VAL A 122 -38.84 -32.22 -7.87
N VAL A 123 -37.84 -33.11 -7.71
CA VAL A 123 -37.92 -34.51 -8.19
C VAL A 123 -38.93 -35.32 -7.38
N PHE A 124 -39.01 -35.12 -6.06
CA PHE A 124 -39.92 -35.89 -5.18
C PHE A 124 -41.30 -35.23 -5.00
N ALA A 125 -41.54 -34.03 -5.52
CA ALA A 125 -42.86 -33.39 -5.50
C ALA A 125 -43.83 -33.96 -6.55
N ASP A 126 -43.33 -34.60 -7.61
CA ASP A 126 -44.16 -35.23 -8.64
C ASP A 126 -44.56 -36.69 -8.30
N GLU A 127 -44.14 -37.22 -7.15
CA GLU A 127 -44.45 -38.60 -6.69
C GLU A 127 -45.63 -38.67 -5.69
N TRP A 128 -46.39 -37.59 -5.46
CA TRP A 128 -47.55 -37.54 -4.55
C TRP A 128 -48.79 -36.88 -5.18
#